data_AF-A0A7S4B1D5-F1
#
_entry.id   AF-A0A7S4B1D5-F1
#
_cell.length_a   1.000
_cell.length_b   1.000
_cell.length_c   1.000
_cell.angle_alpha   90.00
_cell.angle_beta   90.00
_cell.angle_gamma   90.00
#
_symmetry.space_group_name_H-M   'P 1'
#
loop_
_entity.id
_entity.type
_entity.pdbx_description
1 polymer ?
#
loop_
_entity_poly.entity_id
_entity_poly.type
_entity_poly.pdbx_seq_one_letter_code
_entity_poly.pdbx_strand_id
1 'polypeptide(L)'
;AVTAWAFATAGHVSAKLFDAIELPARRQITRFEPPHLTMLAQAFASANVASPMLFDALGKAVRACAYKLTPKLTAELTRAFVDSAHTPPALLDALRLAATSNARLFTFDEMASTVRSFAEAGDSAPELFAAAAE
;
A
#
# COMPACT_ATOMS: atom_id res chain seq x y z
N ALA A 1 12.62 -5.29 -1.66
CA ALA A 1 11.50 -5.35 -0.68
C ALA A 1 11.94 -6.05 0.61
N VAL A 2 12.31 -7.34 0.58
CA VAL A 2 12.72 -8.10 1.78
C VAL A 2 13.86 -7.44 2.56
N THR A 3 14.90 -6.96 1.86
CA THR A 3 16.04 -6.27 2.48
C THR A 3 15.62 -5.00 3.22
N ALA A 4 14.82 -4.13 2.59
CA ALA A 4 14.30 -2.93 3.25
C ALA A 4 13.50 -3.27 4.50
N TRP A 5 12.64 -4.28 4.42
CA TRP A 5 11.83 -4.75 5.54
C TRP A 5 12.69 -5.25 6.70
N ALA A 6 13.70 -6.07 6.41
CA ALA A 6 14.62 -6.58 7.42
C ALA A 6 15.40 -5.45 8.13
N PHE A 7 15.84 -4.42 7.40
CA PHE A 7 16.51 -3.26 8.02
C PHE A 7 15.55 -2.41 8.86
N ALA A 8 14.32 -2.20 8.38
CA ALA A 8 13.29 -1.48 9.12
C ALA A 8 12.95 -2.18 10.44
N THR A 9 12.70 -3.48 10.41
CA THR A 9 12.33 -4.26 11.61
C THR A 9 13.49 -4.48 12.57
N ALA A 10 14.73 -4.52 12.08
CA ALA A 10 15.93 -4.56 12.92
C ALA A 10 16.25 -3.20 13.58
N GLY A 11 15.49 -2.13 13.29
CA GLY A 11 15.77 -0.78 13.81
C GLY A 11 17.02 -0.13 13.20
N HIS A 12 17.62 -0.76 12.18
CA HIS A 12 18.79 -0.25 11.48
C HIS A 12 18.36 0.65 10.33
N VAL A 13 17.70 1.74 10.69
CA VAL A 13 17.25 2.75 9.72
C VAL A 13 18.39 3.72 9.44
N SER A 14 18.83 3.76 8.18
CA SER A 14 19.78 4.76 7.69
C SER A 14 19.23 5.36 6.40
N ALA A 15 19.12 6.68 6.33
CA ALA A 15 18.64 7.39 5.15
C ALA A 15 19.42 6.98 3.89
N LYS A 16 20.76 6.87 3.99
CA LYS A 16 21.61 6.43 2.87
C LYS A 16 21.29 5.02 2.38
N LEU A 17 20.88 4.12 3.28
CA LEU A 17 20.54 2.75 2.94
C LEU A 17 19.18 2.68 2.26
N PHE A 18 18.19 3.42 2.76
CA PHE A 18 16.87 3.50 2.14
C PHE A 18 16.89 4.24 0.79
N ASP A 19 17.70 5.29 0.63
CA ASP A 19 17.95 5.96 -0.65
C ASP A 19 18.57 5.00 -1.68
N ALA A 20 19.55 4.20 -1.25
CA ALA A 20 20.19 3.20 -2.09
C ALA A 20 19.23 2.06 -2.51
N ILE A 21 18.18 1.79 -1.73
CA ILE A 21 17.14 0.83 -2.07
C ILE A 21 16.02 1.48 -2.92
N GLU A 22 15.71 2.75 -2.69
CA GLU A 22 14.64 3.48 -3.37
C GLU A 22 14.83 3.47 -4.88
N LEU A 23 16.03 3.85 -5.34
CA LEU A 23 16.33 4.00 -6.76
C LEU A 23 16.16 2.68 -7.56
N PRO A 24 16.77 1.54 -7.16
CA PRO A 24 16.54 0.28 -7.86
C PRO A 24 15.12 -0.24 -7.67
N ALA A 25 14.48 -0.02 -6.51
CA ALA A 25 13.11 -0.43 -6.30
C ALA A 25 12.15 0.30 -7.25
N ARG A 26 12.29 1.62 -7.43
CA ARG A 26 11.49 2.41 -8.39
C ARG A 26 11.67 1.93 -9.83
N ARG A 27 12.89 1.57 -10.23
CA ARG A 27 13.16 1.05 -11.58
C ARG A 27 12.51 -0.30 -11.84
N GLN A 28 12.35 -1.13 -10.81
CA GLN A 28 11.81 -2.49 -10.92
C GLN A 28 10.38 -2.61 -10.40
N ILE A 29 9.75 -1.51 -9.97
CA ILE A 29 8.47 -1.54 -9.27
C ILE A 29 7.34 -2.15 -10.11
N THR A 30 7.41 -2.01 -11.44
CA THR A 30 6.47 -2.61 -12.39
C THR A 30 6.62 -4.12 -12.54
N ARG A 31 7.73 -4.69 -12.07
CA ARG A 31 7.99 -6.13 -12.04
C ARG A 31 7.63 -6.76 -10.70
N PHE A 32 7.27 -5.95 -9.69
CA PHE A 32 6.94 -6.46 -8.37
C PHE A 32 5.51 -6.97 -8.34
N GLU A 33 5.36 -8.19 -7.84
CA GLU A 33 4.06 -8.74 -7.48
C GLU A 33 3.45 -7.97 -6.30
N PRO A 34 2.11 -7.93 -6.18
CA PRO A 34 1.41 -7.22 -5.11
C PRO A 34 1.98 -7.37 -3.69
N PRO A 35 2.33 -8.59 -3.20
CA PRO A 35 2.92 -8.72 -1.85
C PRO A 35 4.28 -8.03 -1.71
N HIS A 36 5.07 -7.94 -2.77
CA HIS A 36 6.35 -7.23 -2.73
C HIS A 36 6.17 -5.71 -2.70
N LEU A 37 5.12 -5.18 -3.33
CA LEU A 37 4.76 -3.77 -3.27
C LEU A 37 4.34 -3.40 -1.84
N THR A 38 3.47 -4.21 -1.22
CA THR A 38 3.03 -4.04 0.18
C THR A 38 4.21 -4.09 1.15
N MET A 39 5.06 -5.11 1.05
CA MET A 39 6.23 -5.23 1.93
C MET A 39 7.21 -4.06 1.76
N LEU A 40 7.36 -3.52 0.54
CA LEU A 40 8.19 -2.34 0.32
C LEU A 40 7.57 -1.09 0.96
N ALA A 41 6.26 -0.86 0.76
CA ALA A 41 5.55 0.26 1.38
C ALA A 41 5.66 0.22 2.91
N GLN A 42 5.39 -0.95 3.50
CA GLN A 42 5.50 -1.14 4.93
C GLN A 42 6.94 -0.91 5.42
N ALA A 43 7.97 -1.36 4.68
CA ALA A 43 9.36 -1.16 5.09
C ALA A 43 9.72 0.32 5.24
N PHE A 44 9.30 1.14 4.28
CA PHE A 44 9.55 2.57 4.31
C PHE A 44 8.71 3.26 5.40
N ALA A 45 7.47 2.82 5.62
CA ALA A 45 6.61 3.29 6.70
C ALA A 45 7.19 2.96 8.09
N SER A 46 7.57 1.70 8.34
CA SER A 46 8.18 1.27 9.60
C SER A 46 9.54 1.91 9.86
N ALA A 47 10.29 2.21 8.79
CA ALA A 47 11.54 2.97 8.91
C ALA A 47 11.31 4.47 9.14
N ASN A 48 10.07 4.96 9.08
CA ASN A 48 9.73 6.39 9.13
C ASN A 48 10.52 7.23 8.10
N VAL A 49 10.79 6.65 6.92
CA VAL A 49 11.50 7.29 5.82
C VAL A 49 10.48 7.79 4.79
N ALA A 50 10.34 9.10 4.70
CA ALA A 50 9.48 9.73 3.69
C ALA A 50 10.19 9.75 2.32
N SER A 51 9.75 8.90 1.40
CA SER A 51 10.21 8.88 -0.01
C SER A 51 9.03 9.14 -0.96
N PRO A 52 8.58 10.40 -1.14
CA PRO A 52 7.40 10.72 -1.95
C PRO A 52 7.46 10.14 -3.37
N MET A 53 8.65 10.09 -3.97
CA MET A 53 8.83 9.53 -5.31
C MET A 53 8.64 8.00 -5.36
N LEU A 54 8.96 7.29 -4.29
CA LEU A 54 8.69 5.86 -4.17
C LEU A 54 7.21 5.61 -3.97
N PHE A 55 6.56 6.39 -3.10
CA PHE A 55 5.13 6.33 -2.84
C PHE A 55 4.29 6.59 -4.10
N ASP A 56 4.67 7.57 -4.92
CA ASP A 56 4.04 7.83 -6.23
C ASP A 56 4.24 6.65 -7.21
N ALA A 57 5.45 6.08 -7.25
CA ALA A 57 5.73 4.92 -8.08
C ALA A 57 4.96 3.67 -7.64
N LEU A 58 4.81 3.46 -6.32
CA LEU A 58 3.99 2.41 -5.72
C LEU A 58 2.54 2.58 -6.17
N GLY A 59 1.95 3.78 -6.10
CA GLY A 59 0.57 3.99 -6.54
C GLY A 59 0.33 3.71 -8.02
N LYS A 60 1.28 4.06 -8.88
CA LYS A 60 1.20 3.70 -10.31
C LYS A 60 1.27 2.18 -10.52
N ALA A 61 2.15 1.49 -9.80
CA ALA A 61 2.27 0.03 -9.89
C ALA A 61 1.01 -0.68 -9.36
N VAL A 62 0.51 -0.25 -8.20
CA VAL A 62 -0.74 -0.73 -7.57
C VAL A 62 -1.92 -0.56 -8.52
N ARG A 63 -2.03 0.60 -9.18
CA ARG A 63 -3.07 0.83 -10.20
C ARG A 63 -2.95 -0.15 -11.37
N ALA A 64 -1.73 -0.42 -11.84
CA ALA A 64 -1.50 -1.35 -12.94
C ALA A 64 -1.81 -2.81 -12.57
N CYS A 65 -1.64 -3.19 -11.30
CA CYS A 65 -1.96 -4.53 -10.79
C CYS A 65 -3.21 -4.56 -9.90
N ALA A 66 -4.12 -3.58 -10.03
CA ALA A 66 -5.33 -3.45 -9.21
C ALA A 66 -6.18 -4.73 -9.19
N TYR A 67 -6.29 -5.38 -10.36
CA TYR A 67 -7.02 -6.63 -10.54
C TYR A 67 -6.35 -7.87 -9.90
N LYS A 68 -5.07 -7.78 -9.51
CA LYS A 68 -4.33 -8.86 -8.84
C LYS A 68 -4.23 -8.68 -7.33
N LEU A 69 -4.61 -7.52 -6.81
CA LEU A 69 -4.51 -7.24 -5.39
C LEU A 69 -5.56 -8.05 -4.64
N THR A 70 -5.09 -8.82 -3.66
CA THR A 70 -5.99 -9.47 -2.72
C THR A 70 -6.56 -8.44 -1.73
N PRO A 71 -7.75 -8.70 -1.19
CA PRO A 71 -8.35 -7.89 -0.11
C PRO A 71 -7.38 -7.57 1.02
N LYS A 72 -6.74 -8.62 1.55
CA LYS A 72 -5.77 -8.51 2.64
C LYS A 72 -4.59 -7.61 2.28
N LEU A 73 -4.01 -7.76 1.09
CA LEU A 73 -2.90 -6.93 0.65
C LEU A 73 -3.31 -5.48 0.46
N THR A 74 -4.55 -5.22 0.04
CA THR A 74 -5.10 -3.87 -0.08
C THR A 74 -5.18 -3.19 1.28
N ALA A 75 -5.73 -3.88 2.30
CA ALA A 75 -5.79 -3.35 3.67
C ALA A 75 -4.38 -3.11 4.26
N GLU A 76 -3.47 -4.08 4.15
CA GLU A 76 -2.10 -3.96 4.66
C GLU A 76 -1.32 -2.81 4.01
N LEU A 77 -1.55 -2.62 2.71
CA LEU A 77 -0.93 -1.56 1.92
C LEU A 77 -1.53 -0.20 2.29
N THR A 78 -2.86 -0.06 2.37
CA THR A 78 -3.53 1.16 2.84
C THR A 78 -3.02 1.56 4.22
N ARG A 79 -2.93 0.63 5.17
CA ARG A 79 -2.45 0.90 6.53
C ARG A 79 -1.00 1.40 6.53
N ALA A 80 -0.12 0.80 5.74
CA ALA A 80 1.27 1.25 5.60
C ALA A 80 1.35 2.72 5.14
N PHE A 81 0.41 3.16 4.31
CA PHE A 81 0.37 4.55 3.83
C PHE A 81 -0.21 5.53 4.84
N VAL A 82 -1.17 5.08 5.67
CA VAL A 82 -1.65 5.87 6.82
C VAL A 82 -0.50 6.09 7.81
N ASP A 83 0.25 5.02 8.13
CA ASP A 83 1.37 5.08 9.07
C ASP A 83 2.51 6.00 8.59
N SER A 84 2.69 6.14 7.27
CA SER A 84 3.74 6.99 6.69
C SER A 84 3.32 8.47 6.51
N ALA A 85 2.11 8.85 6.94
CA ALA A 85 1.55 10.20 6.87
C ALA A 85 1.60 10.86 5.47
N HIS A 86 1.85 10.06 4.42
CA HIS A 86 1.98 10.49 3.03
C HIS A 86 1.01 9.66 2.19
N THR A 87 -0.21 10.17 2.07
CA THR A 87 -1.25 9.52 1.28
C THR A 87 -1.46 10.31 -0.02
N PRO A 88 -0.76 9.97 -1.11
CA PRO A 88 -0.99 10.63 -2.38
C PRO A 88 -2.41 10.30 -2.89
N PRO A 89 -3.18 11.29 -3.38
CA PRO A 89 -4.56 11.07 -3.83
C PRO A 89 -4.69 9.97 -4.89
N ALA A 90 -3.74 9.92 -5.82
CA ALA A 90 -3.69 8.93 -6.90
C ALA A 90 -3.56 7.48 -6.41
N LEU A 91 -3.03 7.28 -5.20
CA LEU A 91 -2.90 5.97 -4.59
C LEU A 91 -4.21 5.53 -3.94
N LEU A 92 -4.92 6.43 -3.26
CA LEU A 92 -6.25 6.15 -2.73
C LEU A 92 -7.22 5.77 -3.85
N ASP A 93 -7.17 6.48 -4.98
CA ASP A 93 -7.97 6.13 -6.16
C ASP A 93 -7.60 4.75 -6.73
N ALA A 94 -6.30 4.41 -6.75
CA ALA A 94 -5.85 3.09 -7.19
C ALA A 94 -6.31 1.97 -6.25
N LEU A 95 -6.28 2.20 -4.94
CA LEU A 95 -6.73 1.26 -3.92
C LEU A 95 -8.25 1.10 -3.95
N ARG A 96 -9.01 2.19 -4.14
CA ARG A 96 -10.47 2.16 -4.37
C ARG A 96 -10.83 1.34 -5.59
N LEU A 97 -10.13 1.55 -6.70
CA LEU A 97 -10.34 0.77 -7.92
C LEU A 97 -10.03 -0.72 -7.68
N ALA A 98 -8.96 -1.04 -6.97
CA ALA A 98 -8.59 -2.41 -6.63
C ALA A 98 -9.65 -3.08 -5.73
N ALA A 99 -10.15 -2.35 -4.74
CA ALA A 99 -11.13 -2.85 -3.79
C ALA A 99 -12.52 -3.04 -4.42
N THR A 100 -12.96 -2.10 -5.26
CA THR A 100 -14.23 -2.22 -6.02
C THR A 100 -14.16 -3.32 -7.08
N SER A 101 -13.03 -3.46 -7.79
CA SER A 101 -12.83 -4.51 -8.79
C SER A 101 -12.87 -5.92 -8.18
N ASN A 102 -12.41 -6.06 -6.93
CA ASN A 102 -12.39 -7.34 -6.23
C ASN A 102 -13.56 -7.52 -5.26
N ALA A 103 -14.47 -6.54 -5.10
CA ALA A 103 -15.49 -6.49 -4.04
C ALA A 103 -16.29 -7.80 -3.88
N ARG A 104 -16.58 -8.48 -4.99
CA ARG A 104 -17.30 -9.77 -5.02
C ARG A 104 -16.53 -10.97 -4.47
N LEU A 105 -15.22 -10.83 -4.29
CA LEU A 105 -14.31 -11.85 -3.78
C LEU A 105 -13.94 -11.61 -2.31
N PHE A 106 -14.38 -10.51 -1.70
CA PHE A 106 -14.08 -10.21 -0.31
C PHE A 106 -14.91 -11.10 0.62
N THR A 107 -14.25 -11.68 1.61
CA THR A 107 -14.95 -12.11 2.82
C THR A 107 -15.34 -10.90 3.65
N PHE A 108 -16.39 -11.02 4.47
CA PHE A 108 -16.87 -9.94 5.34
C PHE A 108 -15.75 -9.35 6.22
N ASP A 109 -14.87 -10.20 6.75
CA ASP A 109 -13.74 -9.78 7.60
C ASP A 109 -12.71 -8.94 6.83
N GLU A 110 -12.39 -9.35 5.60
CA GLU A 110 -11.45 -8.62 4.75
C GLU A 110 -12.01 -7.27 4.26
N MET A 111 -13.31 -7.22 4.01
CA MET A 111 -14.02 -5.98 3.68
C MET A 111 -13.98 -5.01 4.86
N ALA A 112 -14.29 -5.49 6.07
CA ALA A 112 -14.24 -4.69 7.28
C ALA A 112 -12.84 -4.14 7.58
N SER A 113 -11.79 -4.95 7.37
CA SER A 113 -10.39 -4.52 7.54
C SER A 113 -9.99 -3.44 6.53
N THR A 114 -10.41 -3.59 5.28
CA THR A 114 -10.15 -2.62 4.20
C THR A 114 -10.87 -1.31 4.50
N VAL A 115 -12.15 -1.36 4.80
CA VAL A 115 -12.98 -0.19 5.15
C VAL A 115 -12.41 0.56 6.36
N ARG A 116 -11.97 -0.15 7.39
CA ARG A 116 -11.33 0.45 8.57
C ARG A 116 -10.06 1.20 8.21
N SER A 117 -9.21 0.60 7.37
CA SER A 117 -7.96 1.23 6.93
C SER A 117 -8.21 2.51 6.12
N PHE A 118 -9.27 2.54 5.30
CA PHE A 118 -9.69 3.76 4.60
C PHE A 118 -10.26 4.83 5.54
N ALA A 119 -11.05 4.43 6.54
CA ALA A 119 -11.56 5.35 7.55
C ALA A 119 -10.41 5.97 8.38
N GLU A 120 -9.38 5.19 8.71
CA GLU A 120 -8.16 5.67 9.38
C GLU A 120 -7.34 6.61 8.48
N ALA A 121 -7.39 6.42 7.16
CA ALA A 121 -6.79 7.34 6.18
C ALA A 121 -7.53 8.69 6.07
N GLY A 122 -8.62 8.89 6.83
CA GLY A 122 -9.44 10.10 6.79
C GLY A 122 -10.31 10.22 5.54
N ASP A 123 -10.38 9.16 4.73
CA ASP A 123 -11.14 9.15 3.49
C ASP A 123 -12.35 8.22 3.64
N SER A 124 -13.53 8.82 3.81
CA SER A 124 -14.77 8.07 3.71
C SER A 124 -14.87 7.59 2.28
N ALA A 125 -14.65 6.29 2.03
CA ALA A 125 -14.89 5.66 0.74
C ALA A 125 -16.33 5.10 0.72
N PRO A 126 -17.38 5.94 0.55
CA PRO A 126 -18.77 5.52 0.68
C PRO A 126 -19.14 4.39 -0.28
N GLU A 127 -18.47 4.30 -1.43
CA GLU A 127 -18.67 3.22 -2.40
C GLU A 127 -18.21 1.86 -1.86
N LEU A 128 -17.16 1.82 -1.05
CA LEU A 128 -16.71 0.62 -0.34
C LEU A 128 -17.64 0.27 0.82
N PHE A 129 -18.15 1.27 1.54
CA PHE A 129 -19.16 1.06 2.59
C PHE A 129 -20.47 0.52 2.01
N ALA A 130 -20.91 1.02 0.85
CA ALA A 130 -22.09 0.53 0.15
C ALA A 130 -21.89 -0.91 -0.34
N ALA A 131 -20.74 -1.20 -0.96
CA ALA A 131 -20.41 -2.55 -1.41
C ALA A 131 -20.22 -3.56 -0.26
N ALA A 132 -19.87 -3.11 0.95
CA ALA A 132 -19.74 -3.95 2.14
C ALA A 132 -21.08 -4.13 2.91
N ALA A 133 -22.10 -3.33 2.59
CA ALA A 133 -23.41 -3.37 3.22
C ALA A 133 -24.48 -4.13 2.41
N GLU A 134 -24.18 -4.49 1.16
CA GLU A 134 -24.96 -5.38 0.28
C GLU A 134 -24.64 -6.86 0.56
#